data_AF-A0A7S3IF73-F1
#
_entry.id   AF-A0A7S3IF73-F1
#
_cell.length_a   1.000
_cell.length_b   1.000
_cell.length_c   1.000
_cell.angle_alpha   90.00
_cell.angle_beta   90.00
_cell.angle_gamma   90.00
#
_symmetry.space_group_name_H-M   'P 1'
#
loop_
_entity.id
_entity.type
_entity.pdbx_description
1 polymer ?
#
loop_
_entity_poly.entity_id
_entity_poly.type
_entity_poly.pdbx_seq_one_letter_code
_entity_poly.pdbx_strand_id
1 'polypeptide(L)'
;MKSTFVCLLATAAAVKISSDPIQSSAEPLKKIEDGPMPYGDYFHAHYHEFPGTDGYAPQYDRQVPDRFQNKHLDDMFMNSMLTSYAKEGRNKDGTPNGKFYLDKDAGRKAAEEVVHTHLGLAGEKLQDYMLHNFDEAWDYYDVNRENLIEADRMPTVFRYLCHDVNLNLQ
;
A
#
# COMPACT_ATOMS: atom_id res chain seq x y z
N MET A 1 67.76 36.24 31.73
CA MET A 1 67.74 34.80 31.42
C MET A 1 66.46 34.24 32.00
N LYS A 2 65.42 34.07 31.16
CA LYS A 2 64.82 32.79 30.75
C LYS A 2 64.32 31.94 31.94
N SER A 3 62.99 31.88 32.12
CA SER A 3 62.35 30.72 32.71
C SER A 3 61.05 30.43 31.95
N THR A 4 60.90 29.15 31.62
CA THR A 4 60.17 28.61 30.48
C THR A 4 58.86 28.00 30.97
N PHE A 5 57.71 28.35 30.39
CA PHE A 5 56.45 27.65 30.61
C PHE A 5 56.43 26.38 29.74
N VAL A 6 56.34 25.20 30.37
CA VAL A 6 56.16 23.91 29.71
C VAL A 6 54.65 23.60 29.67
N CYS A 7 54.08 23.51 28.48
CA CYS A 7 52.69 23.10 28.27
C CYS A 7 52.69 21.62 27.83
N LEU A 8 52.03 20.76 28.61
CA LEU A 8 51.93 19.32 28.37
C LEU A 8 50.82 19.05 27.34
N LEU A 9 51.18 18.66 26.11
CA LEU A 9 50.22 18.22 25.08
C LEU A 9 49.95 16.72 25.26
N ALA A 10 48.77 16.38 25.74
CA ALA A 10 48.28 15.00 25.75
C ALA A 10 47.73 14.67 24.34
N THR A 11 48.37 13.74 23.63
CA THR A 11 47.88 13.19 22.37
C THR A 11 47.02 11.95 22.65
N ALA A 12 45.72 12.03 22.38
CA ALA A 12 44.85 10.87 22.37
C ALA A 12 44.96 10.18 21.00
N ALA A 13 45.54 8.98 20.95
CA ALA A 13 45.52 8.14 19.76
C ALA A 13 44.19 7.37 19.72
N ALA A 14 43.33 7.66 18.75
CA ALA A 14 42.11 6.91 18.50
C ALA A 14 42.41 5.69 17.62
N VAL A 15 42.21 4.48 18.15
CA VAL A 15 42.23 3.23 17.37
C VAL A 15 40.92 3.16 16.57
N LYS A 16 41.01 3.24 15.24
CA LYS A 16 39.87 2.99 14.35
C LYS A 16 39.71 1.49 14.17
N ILE A 17 38.62 0.93 14.71
CA ILE A 17 38.16 -0.42 14.38
C ILE A 17 37.48 -0.31 13.02
N SER A 18 38.12 -0.86 11.98
CA SER A 18 37.53 -1.04 10.66
C SER A 18 36.69 -2.31 10.70
N SER A 19 35.36 -2.19 10.60
CA SER A 19 34.52 -3.31 10.24
C SER A 19 34.55 -3.42 8.71
N ASP A 20 35.14 -4.47 8.18
CA ASP A 20 35.04 -4.76 6.75
C ASP A 20 33.57 -5.03 6.43
N PRO A 21 32.93 -4.23 5.54
CA PRO A 21 31.55 -4.49 5.18
C PRO A 21 31.49 -5.81 4.41
N ILE A 22 30.60 -6.71 4.85
CA ILE A 22 30.20 -7.89 4.08
C ILE A 22 29.82 -7.38 2.68
N GLN A 23 30.58 -7.79 1.68
CA GLN A 23 30.36 -7.43 0.29
C GLN A 23 29.05 -8.09 -0.15
N SER A 24 27.94 -7.40 0.05
CA SER A 24 26.63 -7.77 -0.50
C SER A 24 26.78 -7.83 -2.01
N SER A 25 26.54 -9.00 -2.61
CA SER A 25 26.66 -9.25 -4.04
C SER A 25 25.53 -8.61 -4.88
N ALA A 26 24.86 -7.58 -4.34
CA ALA A 26 23.90 -6.80 -5.09
C ALA A 26 24.67 -5.67 -5.78
N GLU A 27 24.72 -5.70 -7.11
CA GLU A 27 25.17 -4.55 -7.88
C GLU A 27 24.39 -3.29 -7.43
N PRO A 28 25.05 -2.14 -7.32
CA PRO A 28 24.36 -0.91 -6.94
C PRO A 28 23.32 -0.58 -8.01
N LEU A 29 22.04 -0.62 -7.61
CA LEU A 29 20.92 -0.25 -8.45
C LEU A 29 21.19 1.13 -9.08
N LYS A 30 20.99 1.21 -10.40
CA LYS A 30 21.09 2.45 -11.17
C LYS A 30 20.15 3.46 -10.51
N LYS A 31 20.71 4.55 -9.93
CA LYS A 31 19.92 5.67 -9.43
C LYS A 31 19.08 6.21 -10.59
N ILE A 32 17.79 5.91 -10.56
CA ILE A 32 16.80 6.65 -11.34
C ILE A 32 16.73 8.02 -10.66
N GLU A 33 17.00 9.09 -11.40
CA GLU A 33 16.91 10.45 -10.86
C GLU A 33 15.48 10.70 -10.35
N ASP A 34 15.35 11.34 -9.19
CA ASP A 34 14.07 11.72 -8.54
C ASP A 34 13.36 12.83 -9.36
N GLY A 35 13.06 12.56 -10.63
CA GLY A 35 12.20 13.40 -11.45
C GLY A 35 10.75 13.34 -10.94
N PRO A 36 9.92 14.38 -11.17
CA PRO A 36 8.51 14.32 -10.84
C PRO A 36 7.90 13.13 -11.59
N MET A 37 7.54 12.09 -10.83
CA MET A 37 7.04 10.83 -11.37
C MET A 37 5.79 11.11 -12.21
N PRO A 38 5.76 10.76 -13.50
CA PRO A 38 4.65 11.13 -14.40
C PRO A 38 3.34 10.43 -14.05
N TYR A 39 3.40 9.40 -13.20
CA TYR A 39 2.29 8.67 -12.60
C TYR A 39 2.51 8.68 -11.10
N GLY A 40 1.52 9.10 -10.30
CA GLY A 40 1.68 9.35 -8.85
C GLY A 40 2.10 8.15 -7.99
N ASP A 41 1.82 8.23 -6.68
CA ASP A 41 2.40 7.32 -5.66
C ASP A 41 1.92 5.86 -5.72
N TYR A 42 1.01 5.50 -6.65
CA TYR A 42 0.37 4.19 -6.72
C TYR A 42 0.22 3.64 -8.14
N PHE A 43 0.22 2.31 -8.28
CA PHE A 43 -0.23 1.59 -9.47
C PHE A 43 -1.71 1.21 -9.33
N HIS A 44 -2.57 1.77 -10.18
CA HIS A 44 -3.99 1.43 -10.17
C HIS A 44 -4.23 0.02 -10.71
N ALA A 45 -5.34 -0.61 -10.32
CA ALA A 45 -5.74 -1.95 -10.75
C ALA A 45 -5.60 -2.15 -12.26
N HIS A 46 -6.23 -1.30 -13.07
CA HIS A 46 -6.25 -1.40 -14.54
C HIS A 46 -4.90 -1.15 -15.24
N TYR A 47 -3.84 -0.71 -14.55
CA TYR A 47 -2.56 -0.44 -15.20
C TYR A 47 -1.88 -1.69 -15.76
N HIS A 48 -2.23 -2.89 -15.25
CA HIS A 48 -1.66 -4.15 -15.74
C HIS A 48 -2.14 -4.51 -17.15
N GLU A 49 -3.21 -3.88 -17.64
CA GLU A 49 -3.73 -4.07 -18.99
C GLU A 49 -2.95 -3.24 -20.02
N PHE A 50 -2.17 -2.25 -19.56
CA PHE A 50 -1.40 -1.38 -20.43
C PHE A 50 0.02 -1.94 -20.63
N PRO A 51 0.47 -2.15 -21.89
CA PRO A 51 1.78 -2.73 -22.18
C PRO A 51 2.98 -1.84 -21.82
N GLY A 52 2.74 -0.65 -21.27
CA GLY A 52 3.78 0.35 -21.01
C GLY A 52 4.21 1.08 -22.28
N THR A 53 5.08 2.07 -22.12
CA THR A 53 5.76 2.78 -23.20
C THR A 53 7.23 2.95 -22.86
N ASP A 54 8.10 2.73 -23.85
CA ASP A 54 9.53 2.89 -23.70
C ASP A 54 9.89 4.29 -23.18
N GLY A 55 10.47 4.34 -21.99
CA GLY A 55 11.03 5.55 -21.38
C GLY A 55 10.04 6.48 -20.67
N TYR A 56 8.73 6.18 -20.64
CA TYR A 56 7.74 7.05 -19.98
C TYR A 56 6.89 6.34 -18.92
N ALA A 57 6.36 5.15 -19.23
CA ALA A 57 5.56 4.37 -18.31
C ALA A 57 6.00 2.89 -18.37
N PRO A 58 6.72 2.37 -17.36
CA PRO A 58 7.09 0.96 -17.36
C PRO A 58 5.83 0.08 -17.37
N GLN A 59 5.91 -1.06 -18.06
CA GLN A 59 4.87 -2.08 -17.96
C GLN A 59 4.71 -2.48 -16.50
N TYR A 60 3.48 -2.43 -16.00
CA TYR A 60 3.15 -2.89 -14.65
C TYR A 60 2.59 -4.30 -14.75
N ASP A 61 3.18 -5.23 -14.00
CA ASP A 61 2.65 -6.58 -13.86
C ASP A 61 2.18 -6.77 -12.41
N ARG A 62 0.87 -6.95 -12.23
CA ARG A 62 0.25 -7.02 -10.91
C ARG A 62 0.45 -8.42 -10.33
N GLN A 63 1.19 -8.49 -9.22
CA GLN A 63 1.41 -9.73 -8.49
C GLN A 63 0.39 -9.86 -7.35
N VAL A 64 -0.68 -10.62 -7.59
CA VAL A 64 -1.63 -10.99 -6.52
C VAL A 64 -1.01 -12.10 -5.68
N PRO A 65 -1.05 -12.03 -4.32
CA PRO A 65 -0.53 -13.10 -3.46
C PRO A 65 -1.14 -14.47 -3.80
N ASP A 66 -0.31 -15.52 -3.81
CA ASP A 66 -0.70 -16.87 -4.26
C ASP A 66 -1.99 -17.39 -3.64
N ARG A 67 -2.21 -17.13 -2.35
CA ARG A 67 -3.43 -17.54 -1.62
C ARG A 67 -4.73 -16.86 -2.05
N PHE A 68 -4.66 -15.92 -3.00
CA PHE A 68 -5.77 -15.15 -3.53
C PHE A 68 -5.77 -15.13 -5.07
N GLN A 69 -4.92 -15.91 -5.74
CA GLN A 69 -4.81 -15.87 -7.20
C GLN A 69 -5.98 -16.57 -7.88
N ASN A 70 -6.44 -17.70 -7.33
CA ASN A 70 -7.49 -18.50 -7.95
C ASN A 70 -8.86 -18.13 -7.40
N LYS A 71 -9.60 -17.31 -8.15
CA LYS A 71 -10.96 -16.85 -7.81
C LYS A 71 -11.93 -17.98 -7.40
N HIS A 72 -11.76 -19.20 -7.90
CA HIS A 72 -12.70 -20.31 -7.66
C HIS A 72 -12.28 -21.28 -6.56
N LEU A 73 -11.01 -21.25 -6.15
CA LEU A 73 -10.47 -22.14 -5.12
C LEU A 73 -10.09 -21.39 -3.84
N ASP A 74 -9.73 -20.11 -3.99
CA ASP A 74 -9.27 -19.24 -2.92
C ASP A 74 -10.37 -18.29 -2.43
N ASP A 75 -10.00 -17.36 -1.55
CA ASP A 75 -10.88 -16.28 -1.09
C ASP A 75 -11.25 -15.34 -2.25
N MET A 76 -12.43 -15.56 -2.82
CA MET A 76 -12.96 -14.79 -3.95
C MET A 76 -13.10 -13.30 -3.62
N PHE A 77 -13.46 -12.97 -2.39
CA PHE A 77 -13.60 -11.59 -1.96
C PHE A 77 -12.26 -10.87 -1.99
N MET A 78 -11.23 -11.47 -1.38
CA MET A 78 -9.89 -10.88 -1.38
C MET A 78 -9.29 -10.80 -2.78
N ASN A 79 -9.54 -11.81 -3.63
CA ASN A 79 -9.18 -11.74 -5.04
C ASN A 79 -9.79 -10.49 -5.69
N SER A 80 -11.11 -10.29 -5.58
CA SER A 80 -11.81 -9.14 -6.14
C SER A 80 -11.26 -7.80 -5.63
N MET A 81 -11.03 -7.68 -4.31
CA MET A 81 -10.44 -6.48 -3.72
C MET A 81 -9.08 -6.15 -4.33
N LEU A 82 -8.23 -7.15 -4.51
CA LEU A 82 -6.87 -6.99 -5.02
C LEU A 82 -6.82 -6.79 -6.54
N THR A 83 -7.71 -7.39 -7.32
CA THR A 83 -7.66 -7.31 -8.78
C THR A 83 -8.42 -6.11 -9.34
N SER A 84 -9.48 -5.67 -8.66
CA SER A 84 -10.46 -4.73 -9.24
C SER A 84 -10.48 -3.36 -8.57
N TYR A 85 -10.25 -3.30 -7.26
CA TYR A 85 -10.39 -2.04 -6.49
C TYR A 85 -9.05 -1.49 -6.01
N ALA A 86 -8.15 -2.36 -5.57
CA ALA A 86 -6.93 -1.93 -4.90
C ALA A 86 -5.92 -1.29 -5.85
N LYS A 87 -5.26 -0.25 -5.35
CA LYS A 87 -4.03 0.31 -5.91
C LYS A 87 -2.82 -0.19 -5.13
N GLU A 88 -1.73 -0.48 -5.82
CA GLU A 88 -0.50 -0.97 -5.23
C GLU A 88 0.46 0.20 -4.97
N GLY A 89 1.11 0.22 -3.82
CA GLY A 89 2.09 1.25 -3.49
C GLY A 89 3.38 1.13 -4.32
N ARG A 90 4.14 2.23 -4.37
CA ARG A 90 5.43 2.30 -5.05
C ARG A 90 6.59 2.44 -4.07
N ASN A 91 7.70 1.80 -4.39
CA ASN A 91 8.99 2.03 -3.75
C ASN A 91 9.63 3.33 -4.28
N LYS A 92 10.67 3.81 -3.59
CA LYS A 92 11.40 5.02 -3.99
C LYS A 92 12.08 4.88 -5.36
N ASP A 93 12.40 3.67 -5.77
CA ASP A 93 12.95 3.35 -7.09
C ASP A 93 11.86 3.22 -8.19
N GLY A 94 10.60 3.49 -7.85
CA GLY A 94 9.46 3.40 -8.76
C GLY A 94 8.90 2.00 -8.97
N THR A 95 9.47 0.96 -8.32
CA THR A 95 8.96 -0.42 -8.43
C THR A 95 7.72 -0.65 -7.56
N PRO A 96 6.83 -1.59 -7.92
CA PRO A 96 5.71 -2.00 -7.06
C PRO A 96 6.21 -2.59 -5.74
N ASN A 97 5.53 -2.27 -4.63
CA ASN A 97 5.97 -2.65 -3.28
C ASN A 97 5.20 -3.84 -2.65
N GLY A 98 4.23 -4.42 -3.36
CA GLY A 98 3.40 -5.54 -2.88
C GLY A 98 2.35 -5.17 -1.85
N LYS A 99 2.17 -3.88 -1.53
CA LYS A 99 1.17 -3.41 -0.57
C LYS A 99 0.00 -2.79 -1.29
N PHE A 100 -1.18 -3.33 -1.02
CA PHE A 100 -2.42 -2.97 -1.70
C PHE A 100 -3.32 -2.16 -0.77
N TYR A 101 -3.92 -1.11 -1.34
CA TYR A 101 -4.76 -0.16 -0.62
C TYR A 101 -6.00 0.17 -1.43
N LEU A 102 -7.10 0.49 -0.75
CA LEU A 102 -8.27 1.11 -1.36
C LEU A 102 -8.34 2.56 -0.87
N ASP A 103 -8.71 3.47 -1.78
CA ASP A 103 -9.19 4.79 -1.38
C ASP A 103 -10.70 4.77 -1.12
N LYS A 104 -11.23 5.86 -0.54
CA LYS A 104 -12.64 5.94 -0.13
C LYS A 104 -13.59 5.73 -1.32
N ASP A 105 -13.22 6.17 -2.51
CA ASP A 105 -14.04 5.98 -3.72
C ASP A 105 -14.08 4.51 -4.15
N ALA A 106 -12.93 3.84 -4.21
CA ALA A 106 -12.87 2.41 -4.51
C ALA A 106 -13.56 1.57 -3.42
N GLY A 107 -13.34 1.93 -2.15
CA GLY A 107 -13.99 1.32 -1.00
C GLY A 107 -15.51 1.48 -1.02
N ARG A 108 -16.03 2.64 -1.42
CA ARG A 108 -17.47 2.88 -1.54
C ARG A 108 -18.10 1.99 -2.61
N LYS A 109 -17.46 1.85 -3.77
CA LYS A 109 -17.95 0.95 -4.84
C LYS A 109 -17.96 -0.51 -4.39
N ALA A 110 -16.88 -0.98 -3.77
CA ALA A 110 -16.83 -2.33 -3.20
C ALA A 110 -17.90 -2.54 -2.13
N ALA A 111 -18.12 -1.55 -1.26
CA ALA A 111 -19.14 -1.58 -0.23
C ALA A 111 -20.57 -1.64 -0.80
N GLU A 112 -20.87 -0.92 -1.88
CA GLU A 112 -22.17 -1.01 -2.57
C GLU A 112 -22.47 -2.43 -3.02
N GLU A 113 -21.48 -3.15 -3.57
CA GLU A 113 -21.64 -4.54 -3.99
C GLU A 113 -21.85 -5.48 -2.81
N VAL A 114 -21.11 -5.29 -1.72
CA VAL A 114 -21.26 -6.10 -0.51
C VAL A 114 -22.63 -5.88 0.14
N VAL A 115 -23.05 -4.63 0.29
CA VAL A 115 -24.37 -4.28 0.83
C VAL A 115 -25.48 -4.82 -0.08
N HIS A 116 -25.31 -4.74 -1.39
CA HIS A 116 -26.26 -5.32 -2.33
C HIS A 116 -26.41 -6.83 -2.16
N THR A 117 -25.28 -7.55 -2.12
CA THR A 117 -25.26 -9.02 -2.14
C THR A 117 -25.54 -9.65 -0.79
N HIS A 118 -25.22 -8.99 0.32
CA HIS A 118 -25.33 -9.59 1.66
C HIS A 118 -26.46 -9.00 2.51
N LEU A 119 -26.87 -7.75 2.27
CA LEU A 119 -28.04 -7.16 2.92
C LEU A 119 -29.28 -7.17 2.03
N GLY A 120 -29.14 -7.53 0.74
CA GLY A 120 -30.25 -7.56 -0.22
C GLY A 120 -30.82 -6.18 -0.54
N LEU A 121 -30.07 -5.10 -0.26
CA LEU A 121 -30.48 -3.74 -0.55
C LEU A 121 -30.21 -3.40 -2.02
N ALA A 122 -31.09 -2.62 -2.64
CA ALA A 122 -30.93 -2.20 -4.03
C ALA A 122 -31.61 -0.85 -4.27
N GLY A 123 -31.24 -0.20 -5.37
CA GLY A 123 -31.83 1.09 -5.78
C GLY A 123 -31.70 2.15 -4.68
N GLU A 124 -32.79 2.88 -4.45
CA GLU A 124 -32.85 3.96 -3.45
C GLU A 124 -32.50 3.49 -2.04
N LYS A 125 -32.92 2.27 -1.64
CA LYS A 125 -32.61 1.73 -0.30
C LYS A 125 -31.12 1.50 -0.09
N LEU A 126 -30.42 1.06 -1.13
CA LEU A 126 -28.97 0.89 -1.07
C LEU A 126 -28.28 2.25 -0.96
N GLN A 127 -28.73 3.22 -1.76
CA GLN A 127 -28.15 4.57 -1.74
C GLN A 127 -28.36 5.25 -0.38
N ASP A 128 -29.55 5.14 0.18
CA ASP A 128 -29.89 5.65 1.52
C ASP A 128 -29.02 4.97 2.61
N TYR A 129 -28.89 3.65 2.57
CA TYR A 129 -28.01 2.91 3.49
C TYR A 129 -26.55 3.37 3.38
N MET A 130 -26.04 3.49 2.17
CA MET A 130 -24.66 3.92 1.92
C MET A 130 -24.41 5.39 2.28
N LEU A 131 -25.43 6.25 2.18
CA LEU A 131 -25.36 7.64 2.62
C LEU A 131 -25.22 7.74 4.14
N HIS A 132 -25.93 6.89 4.88
CA HIS A 132 -25.97 6.95 6.34
C HIS A 132 -24.86 6.18 7.05
N ASN A 133 -24.34 5.10 6.47
CA ASN A 133 -23.48 4.15 7.18
C ASN A 133 -22.03 4.11 6.67
N PHE A 134 -21.78 4.44 5.39
CA PHE A 134 -20.45 4.23 4.81
C PHE A 134 -19.38 5.15 5.38
N ASP A 135 -19.67 6.44 5.54
CA ASP A 135 -18.64 7.40 5.96
C ASP A 135 -18.19 7.13 7.40
N GLU A 136 -19.12 6.73 8.29
CA GLU A 136 -18.77 6.32 9.66
C GLU A 136 -17.89 5.06 9.63
N ALA A 137 -18.29 4.04 8.87
CA ALA A 137 -17.51 2.81 8.74
C ALA A 137 -16.11 3.09 8.18
N TRP A 138 -15.99 3.95 7.17
CA TRP A 138 -14.71 4.33 6.59
C TRP A 138 -13.83 5.07 7.60
N ASP A 139 -14.36 6.12 8.19
CA ASP A 139 -13.61 7.02 9.08
C ASP A 139 -13.16 6.31 10.37
N TYR A 140 -13.85 5.23 10.79
CA TYR A 140 -13.42 4.37 11.89
C TYR A 140 -12.09 3.65 11.59
N TYR A 141 -11.86 3.25 10.34
CA TYR A 141 -10.64 2.54 9.92
C TYR A 141 -9.57 3.47 9.33
N ASP A 142 -9.96 4.58 8.69
CA ASP A 142 -9.05 5.62 8.19
C ASP A 142 -8.71 6.65 9.30
N VAL A 143 -8.09 6.16 10.37
CA VAL A 143 -7.79 6.96 11.58
C VAL A 143 -6.97 8.21 11.27
N ASN A 144 -6.04 8.10 10.32
CA ASN A 144 -5.15 9.20 9.94
C ASN A 144 -5.74 10.13 8.87
N ARG A 145 -6.93 9.81 8.32
CA ARG A 145 -7.59 10.56 7.23
C ARG A 145 -6.70 10.67 6.00
N GLU A 146 -5.99 9.59 5.69
CA GLU A 146 -5.12 9.48 4.52
C GLU A 146 -5.90 9.11 3.26
N ASN A 147 -7.22 8.90 3.39
CA ASN A 147 -8.09 8.43 2.32
C ASN A 147 -7.60 7.09 1.75
N LEU A 148 -7.06 6.24 2.62
CA LEU A 148 -6.37 5.01 2.27
C LEU A 148 -6.50 3.98 3.39
N ILE A 149 -6.98 2.80 3.04
CA ILE A 149 -7.03 1.65 3.95
C ILE A 149 -6.43 0.44 3.23
N GLU A 150 -5.67 -0.37 3.96
CA GLU A 150 -5.07 -1.60 3.45
C GLU A 150 -6.14 -2.61 2.99
N ALA A 151 -5.90 -3.26 1.85
CA ALA A 151 -6.85 -4.19 1.25
C ALA A 151 -7.19 -5.37 2.20
N ASP A 152 -6.24 -5.81 3.02
CA ASP A 152 -6.41 -6.89 4.00
C ASP A 152 -7.32 -6.51 5.19
N ARG A 153 -7.58 -5.21 5.40
CA ARG A 153 -8.54 -4.72 6.40
C ARG A 153 -9.97 -4.56 5.86
N MET A 154 -10.17 -4.65 4.54
CA MET A 154 -11.51 -4.53 3.94
C MET A 154 -12.53 -5.54 4.48
N PRO A 155 -12.19 -6.81 4.77
CA PRO A 155 -13.14 -7.73 5.40
C PRO A 155 -13.72 -7.20 6.72
N THR A 156 -12.89 -6.54 7.53
CA THR A 156 -13.34 -5.98 8.82
C THR A 156 -14.13 -4.68 8.63
N VAL A 157 -13.76 -3.85 7.65
CA VAL A 157 -14.54 -2.66 7.28
C VAL A 157 -15.96 -3.05 6.89
N PHE A 158 -16.12 -4.06 6.04
CA PHE A 158 -17.45 -4.45 5.55
C PHE A 158 -18.30 -5.19 6.58
N ARG A 159 -17.68 -5.94 7.49
CA ARG A 159 -18.37 -6.48 8.67
C ARG A 159 -18.92 -5.37 9.57
N TYR A 160 -18.11 -4.32 9.79
CA TYR A 160 -18.56 -3.16 10.56
C TYR A 160 -19.72 -2.44 9.83
N LEU A 161 -19.56 -2.19 8.53
CA LEU A 161 -20.58 -1.54 7.70
C LEU A 161 -21.90 -2.31 7.67
N CYS A 162 -21.86 -3.64 7.64
CA CYS A 162 -23.05 -4.49 7.63
C CYS A 162 -23.60 -4.78 9.03
N HIS A 163 -22.96 -4.25 10.08
CA HIS A 163 -23.26 -4.54 11.48
C HIS A 163 -23.31 -6.04 11.80
N ASP A 164 -22.49 -6.84 11.11
CA ASP A 164 -22.40 -8.28 11.28
C ASP A 164 -20.94 -8.72 11.32
N VAL A 165 -20.47 -9.06 12.52
CA VAL A 165 -19.10 -9.55 12.75
C VAL A 165 -18.87 -10.95 12.18
N ASN A 166 -19.94 -11.71 11.92
CA ASN A 166 -19.88 -13.06 11.37
C ASN A 166 -20.23 -13.09 9.88
N LEU A 167 -20.31 -11.91 9.23
CA LEU A 167 -20.60 -11.81 7.80
C LEU A 167 -19.64 -12.72 7.01
N ASN A 168 -20.23 -13.64 6.27
CA ASN A 168 -19.48 -14.46 5.34
C ASN A 168 -19.30 -13.69 4.03
N LEU A 169 -18.04 -13.35 3.73
CA LEU A 169 -17.64 -12.65 2.51
C LEU A 169 -17.12 -13.62 1.44
N GLN A 170 -16.92 -14.89 1.77
CA GLN A 170 -16.37 -15.91 0.87
C GLN A 170 -17.48 -16.64 0.11
#